data_AF-A0A2D9Y0U7-F1
#
_entry.id   AF-A0A2D9Y0U7-F1
#
_cell.length_a   1.000
_cell.length_b   1.000
_cell.length_c   1.000
_cell.angle_alpha   90.00
_cell.angle_beta   90.00
_cell.angle_gamma   90.00
#
_symmetry.space_group_name_H-M   'P 1'
#
loop_
_entity.id
_entity.type
_entity.pdbx_description
1 polymer ?
#
loop_
_entity_poly.entity_id
_entity_poly.type
_entity_poly.pdbx_seq_one_letter_code
_entity_poly.pdbx_strand_id
1 'polypeptide(L)'
;MLRLQIMLMLIISLVMTSCGHKENSTLIIAGASSTEFVMEELIQEFKGQTGVNCKLITGSSGKLSSQIKEQAPYDMFVSADMEYPTYLFDLGLTTEKPIHFANGRLVLWTLNDSLVPVIDVLESNQVKAIAISNPKHAPYGKAAFQSLNYYKKNNDTILKKLIWPENVSQVNHFVYSGSTDIGFTSKSSVLSPKLMGKGKWADIDPKSHQPIKQSLVVIKNTINIAAANRFKEFIVSEKAKAILNKFGYITF
;
A
#
# COMPACT_ATOMS: atom_id res chain seq x y z
N MET A 1 -0.43 -0.53 -68.33
CA MET A 1 -1.34 -0.09 -67.25
C MET A 1 -1.60 -1.17 -66.20
N LEU A 2 -1.90 -2.41 -66.58
CA LEU A 2 -2.21 -3.52 -65.64
C LEU A 2 -1.09 -3.83 -64.62
N ARG A 3 0.19 -3.78 -65.02
CA ARG A 3 1.34 -4.00 -64.11
C ARG A 3 1.51 -2.90 -63.05
N LEU A 4 1.10 -1.67 -63.35
CA LEU A 4 1.20 -0.54 -62.43
C LEU A 4 0.07 -0.60 -61.37
N GLN A 5 -1.11 -1.09 -61.75
CA GLN A 5 -2.25 -1.31 -60.84
C GLN A 5 -2.00 -2.46 -59.86
N ILE A 6 -1.36 -3.55 -60.31
CA ILE A 6 -1.00 -4.69 -59.45
C ILE A 6 0.09 -4.28 -58.44
N MET A 7 1.06 -3.45 -58.84
CA MET A 7 2.10 -2.93 -57.94
C MET A 7 1.51 -1.96 -56.89
N LEU A 8 0.50 -1.16 -57.26
CA LEU A 8 -0.19 -0.26 -56.33
C LEU A 8 -1.05 -1.02 -55.30
N MET A 9 -1.70 -2.13 -55.69
CA MET A 9 -2.47 -2.99 -54.78
C MET A 9 -1.57 -3.75 -53.78
N LEU A 10 -0.37 -4.18 -54.19
CA LEU A 10 0.59 -4.84 -53.30
C LEU A 10 1.15 -3.89 -52.24
N ILE A 11 1.39 -2.62 -52.59
CA ILE A 11 1.88 -1.59 -51.65
C ILE A 11 0.79 -1.20 -50.63
N ILE A 12 -0.49 -1.21 -51.01
CA ILE A 12 -1.60 -0.92 -50.08
C ILE A 12 -1.84 -2.08 -49.10
N SER A 13 -1.58 -3.33 -49.50
CA SER A 13 -1.71 -4.49 -48.59
C SER A 13 -0.63 -4.55 -47.51
N LEU A 14 0.54 -3.95 -47.74
CA LEU A 14 1.69 -4.00 -46.81
C LEU A 14 1.64 -2.93 -45.70
N VAL A 15 0.72 -1.96 -45.79
CA VAL A 15 0.58 -0.87 -44.80
C VAL A 15 -0.43 -1.22 -43.70
N MET A 16 -1.20 -2.30 -43.84
CA MET A 16 -2.26 -2.68 -42.89
C MET A 16 -1.80 -3.61 -41.75
N THR A 17 -0.53 -4.02 -41.70
CA THR A 17 0.00 -4.96 -40.68
C THR A 17 0.96 -4.32 -39.67
N SER A 18 0.90 -3.00 -39.47
CA SER A 18 1.77 -2.32 -38.50
C SER A 18 1.04 -1.27 -37.67
N CYS A 19 0.04 -1.70 -36.92
CA CYS A 19 -0.39 -1.01 -35.70
C CYS A 19 -0.64 -2.05 -34.60
N GLY A 20 0.41 -2.77 -34.23
CA GLY A 20 0.50 -3.29 -32.87
C GLY A 20 0.63 -2.08 -31.96
N HIS A 21 -0.50 -1.53 -31.50
CA HIS A 21 -0.54 -0.49 -30.48
C HIS A 21 0.04 -1.11 -29.21
N LYS A 22 1.37 -1.06 -29.06
CA LYS A 22 1.99 -1.10 -27.74
C LYS A 22 1.57 0.20 -27.08
N GLU A 23 0.38 0.20 -26.49
CA GLU A 23 0.00 1.16 -25.48
C GLU A 23 1.02 1.02 -24.35
N ASN A 24 2.09 1.79 -24.44
CA ASN A 24 3.11 1.98 -23.40
C ASN A 24 2.53 2.88 -22.29
N SER A 25 1.25 2.72 -21.97
CA SER A 25 0.65 3.44 -20.87
C SER A 25 1.12 2.83 -19.55
N THR A 26 1.49 3.69 -18.62
CA THR A 26 1.95 3.27 -17.29
C THR A 26 0.76 3.26 -16.34
N LEU A 27 0.50 2.11 -15.72
CA LEU A 27 -0.56 1.94 -14.73
C LEU A 27 -0.21 2.70 -13.45
N ILE A 28 -0.95 3.75 -13.11
CA ILE A 28 -0.72 4.57 -11.92
C ILE A 28 -1.52 4.00 -10.75
N ILE A 29 -0.81 3.45 -9.76
CA ILE A 29 -1.40 2.85 -8.58
C ILE A 29 -1.21 3.80 -7.39
N ALA A 30 -2.32 4.29 -6.83
CA ALA A 30 -2.33 4.96 -5.54
C ALA A 30 -2.33 3.90 -4.43
N GLY A 31 -1.28 3.84 -3.61
CA GLY A 31 -1.11 2.82 -2.59
C GLY A 31 -0.94 3.39 -1.18
N ALA A 32 -1.60 2.78 -0.20
CA ALA A 32 -1.31 3.06 1.20
C ALA A 32 0.18 2.84 1.47
N SER A 33 0.84 3.82 2.10
CA SER A 33 2.27 3.78 2.47
C SER A 33 2.72 2.49 3.14
N SER A 34 1.84 1.82 3.90
CA SER A 34 2.13 0.53 4.52
C SER A 34 2.41 -0.61 3.53
N THR A 35 1.97 -0.48 2.28
CA THR A 35 2.16 -1.46 1.21
C THR A 35 3.33 -1.11 0.29
N GLU A 36 4.04 0.01 0.52
CA GLU A 36 5.09 0.52 -0.38
C GLU A 36 6.08 -0.55 -0.83
N PHE A 37 6.75 -1.21 0.12
CA PHE A 37 7.81 -2.17 -0.21
C PHE A 37 7.28 -3.47 -0.85
N VAL A 38 6.11 -3.96 -0.43
CA VAL A 38 5.53 -5.15 -1.04
C VAL A 38 5.02 -4.85 -2.45
N MET A 39 4.48 -3.65 -2.67
CA MET A 39 4.03 -3.20 -3.98
C MET A 39 5.19 -2.99 -4.94
N GLU A 40 6.36 -2.55 -4.48
CA GLU A 40 7.59 -2.52 -5.30
C GLU A 40 7.90 -3.92 -5.87
N GLU A 41 7.89 -4.97 -5.03
CA GLU A 41 8.16 -6.35 -5.47
C GLU A 41 7.03 -6.93 -6.34
N LEU A 42 5.76 -6.68 -5.99
CA LEU A 42 4.59 -7.09 -6.78
C LEU A 42 4.59 -6.45 -8.17
N ILE A 43 4.90 -5.15 -8.27
CA ILE A 43 4.96 -4.43 -9.56
C ILE A 43 6.09 -4.98 -10.43
N GLN A 44 7.25 -5.28 -9.85
CA GLN A 44 8.37 -5.87 -10.59
C GLN A 44 8.00 -7.26 -11.14
N GLU A 45 7.41 -8.12 -10.32
CA GLU A 45 6.94 -9.44 -10.74
C GLU A 45 5.87 -9.33 -11.83
N PHE A 46 4.86 -8.48 -11.62
CA PHE A 46 3.80 -8.25 -12.60
C PHE A 46 4.34 -7.76 -13.94
N LYS A 47 5.30 -6.81 -13.92
CA LYS A 47 5.96 -6.31 -15.12
C LYS A 47 6.74 -7.42 -15.84
N GLY A 48 7.43 -8.29 -15.09
CA GLY A 48 8.14 -9.44 -15.64
C GLY A 48 7.22 -10.41 -16.39
N GLN A 49 6.01 -10.65 -15.86
CA GLN A 49 5.02 -11.55 -16.46
C GLN A 49 4.26 -10.93 -17.64
N THR A 50 3.99 -9.62 -17.59
CA THR A 50 3.00 -8.99 -18.48
C THR A 50 3.57 -7.95 -19.43
N GLY A 51 4.76 -7.44 -19.15
CA GLY A 51 5.36 -6.28 -19.82
C GLY A 51 4.74 -4.93 -19.45
N VAL A 52 3.72 -4.90 -18.58
CA VAL A 52 3.02 -3.66 -18.18
C VAL A 52 3.89 -2.88 -17.19
N ASN A 53 4.07 -1.59 -17.44
CA ASN A 53 4.72 -0.70 -16.49
C ASN A 53 3.72 -0.19 -15.46
N CYS A 54 4.12 -0.15 -14.18
CA CYS A 54 3.33 0.49 -13.14
C CYS A 54 4.14 1.56 -12.43
N LYS A 55 3.46 2.61 -11.97
CA LYS A 55 4.01 3.66 -11.11
C LYS A 55 3.22 3.68 -9.81
N LEU A 56 3.91 3.48 -8.68
CA LEU A 56 3.31 3.57 -7.36
C LEU A 56 3.38 5.01 -6.85
N ILE A 57 2.26 5.53 -6.36
CA ILE A 57 2.18 6.79 -5.61
C ILE A 57 1.71 6.45 -4.20
N THR A 58 2.50 6.77 -3.19
CA THR A 58 2.23 6.38 -1.80
C THR A 58 1.67 7.52 -0.97
N GLY A 59 0.79 7.18 -0.02
CA GLY A 59 0.19 8.13 0.90
C GLY A 59 -0.58 7.45 2.03
N SER A 60 -1.29 8.21 2.86
CA SER A 60 -2.31 7.59 3.72
C SER A 60 -3.54 7.22 2.90
N SER A 61 -4.22 6.12 3.25
CA SER A 61 -5.43 5.70 2.54
C SER A 61 -6.48 6.80 2.46
N GLY A 62 -6.72 7.53 3.55
CA GLY A 62 -7.71 8.61 3.55
C GLY A 62 -7.33 9.77 2.64
N LYS A 63 -6.06 10.19 2.61
CA LYS A 63 -5.64 11.26 1.69
C LYS A 63 -5.71 10.85 0.23
N LEU A 64 -5.26 9.63 -0.10
CA LEU A 64 -5.36 9.11 -1.46
C LEU A 64 -6.82 8.97 -1.89
N SER A 65 -7.70 8.51 -1.00
CA SER A 65 -9.14 8.46 -1.24
C SER A 65 -9.72 9.85 -1.50
N SER A 66 -9.34 10.87 -0.73
CA SER A 66 -9.76 12.25 -0.99
C SER A 66 -9.27 12.73 -2.35
N GLN A 67 -8.03 12.43 -2.73
CA GLN A 67 -7.50 12.80 -4.05
C GLN A 67 -8.29 12.12 -5.19
N ILE A 68 -8.65 10.83 -5.04
CA ILE A 68 -9.47 10.12 -6.03
C ILE A 68 -10.86 10.75 -6.14
N LYS A 69 -11.47 11.13 -5.01
CA LYS A 69 -12.74 11.86 -4.99
C LYS A 69 -12.63 13.18 -5.75
N GLU A 70 -11.52 13.89 -5.60
CA GLU A 70 -11.19 15.10 -6.37
C GLU A 70 -10.64 14.80 -7.78
N GLN A 71 -10.88 13.60 -8.31
CA GLN A 71 -10.58 13.18 -9.68
C GLN A 71 -9.07 13.17 -10.02
N ALA A 72 -8.20 12.93 -9.03
CA ALA A 72 -6.80 12.66 -9.30
C ALA A 72 -6.66 11.46 -10.28
N PRO A 73 -5.75 11.53 -11.27
CA PRO A 73 -5.70 10.59 -12.39
C PRO A 73 -4.98 9.29 -12.01
N TYR A 74 -5.54 8.54 -11.06
CA TYR A 74 -5.08 7.20 -10.70
C TYR A 74 -5.90 6.13 -11.43
N ASP A 75 -5.26 5.01 -11.74
CA ASP A 75 -5.91 3.87 -12.39
C ASP A 75 -6.44 2.87 -11.36
N MET A 76 -5.72 2.72 -10.26
CA MET A 76 -6.06 1.79 -9.19
C MET A 76 -5.79 2.41 -7.83
N PHE A 77 -6.55 1.96 -6.83
CA PHE A 77 -6.35 2.33 -5.44
C PHE A 77 -6.19 1.09 -4.57
N VAL A 78 -5.08 1.04 -3.83
CA VAL A 78 -4.75 0.02 -2.84
C VAL A 78 -4.79 0.67 -1.45
N SER A 79 -5.78 0.30 -0.64
CA SER A 79 -5.97 0.80 0.72
C SER A 79 -5.55 -0.21 1.77
N ALA A 80 -5.17 0.29 2.96
CA ALA A 80 -4.95 -0.50 4.17
C ALA A 80 -6.23 -0.75 4.99
N ASP A 81 -7.40 -0.52 4.40
CA ASP A 81 -8.72 -0.86 4.94
C ASP A 81 -9.71 -1.19 3.81
N MET A 82 -10.94 -1.57 4.18
CA MET A 82 -12.08 -1.65 3.26
C MET A 82 -12.87 -0.34 3.20
N GLU A 83 -12.73 0.53 4.20
CA GLU A 83 -13.58 1.71 4.41
C GLU A 83 -13.45 2.71 3.26
N TYR A 84 -12.23 3.12 2.90
CA TYR A 84 -12.03 4.11 1.84
C TYR A 84 -12.41 3.59 0.44
N PRO A 85 -12.01 2.37 0.03
CA PRO A 85 -12.43 1.85 -1.27
C PRO A 85 -13.94 1.62 -1.37
N THR A 86 -14.61 1.23 -0.27
CA THR A 86 -16.08 1.12 -0.24
C THR A 86 -16.72 2.48 -0.42
N TYR A 87 -16.23 3.51 0.29
CA TYR A 87 -16.70 4.89 0.12
C TYR A 87 -16.59 5.37 -1.34
N LEU A 88 -15.48 5.09 -2.02
CA LEU A 88 -15.32 5.46 -3.44
C LEU A 88 -16.25 4.68 -4.36
N PHE A 89 -16.51 3.41 -4.07
CA PHE A 89 -17.50 2.61 -4.79
C PHE A 89 -18.92 3.18 -4.64
N ASP A 90 -19.31 3.54 -3.41
CA ASP A 90 -20.62 4.12 -3.12
C ASP A 90 -20.85 5.48 -3.81
N LEU A 91 -19.76 6.23 -4.05
CA LEU A 91 -19.77 7.44 -4.87
C LEU A 91 -19.80 7.16 -6.39
N GLY A 92 -19.74 5.90 -6.82
CA GLY A 92 -19.71 5.51 -8.23
C GLY A 92 -18.39 5.81 -8.94
N LEU A 93 -17.29 5.96 -8.20
CA LEU A 93 -15.96 6.33 -8.71
C LEU A 93 -15.08 5.12 -9.04
N THR A 94 -15.53 3.90 -8.74
CA THR A 94 -14.82 2.65 -9.08
C THR A 94 -15.67 1.79 -10.01
N THR A 95 -15.01 0.88 -10.73
CA THR A 95 -15.71 -0.04 -11.67
C THR A 95 -16.52 -1.10 -10.94
N GLU A 96 -16.07 -1.49 -9.74
CA GLU A 96 -16.63 -2.58 -8.95
C GLU A 96 -16.35 -2.37 -7.45
N LYS A 97 -16.93 -3.25 -6.63
CA LYS A 97 -16.71 -3.29 -5.18
C LYS A 97 -15.25 -3.65 -4.86
N PRO A 98 -14.71 -3.17 -3.72
CA PRO A 98 -13.36 -3.49 -3.31
C PRO A 98 -13.12 -4.99 -3.10
N ILE A 99 -11.97 -5.44 -3.55
CA ILE A 99 -11.46 -6.79 -3.29
C ILE A 99 -10.58 -6.71 -2.04
N HIS A 100 -10.94 -7.48 -1.02
CA HIS A 100 -10.05 -7.78 0.11
C HIS A 100 -9.07 -8.85 -0.36
N PHE A 101 -7.77 -8.57 -0.35
CA PHE A 101 -6.75 -9.52 -0.85
C PHE A 101 -5.76 -10.01 0.22
N ALA A 102 -5.62 -9.29 1.34
CA ALA A 102 -4.74 -9.68 2.44
C ALA A 102 -5.10 -8.97 3.75
N ASN A 103 -4.58 -9.45 4.88
CA ASN A 103 -4.55 -8.70 6.13
C ASN A 103 -3.13 -8.24 6.45
N GLY A 104 -2.99 -6.96 6.79
CA GLY A 104 -1.77 -6.40 7.34
C GLY A 104 -1.59 -6.74 8.82
N ARG A 105 -0.37 -6.54 9.33
CA ARG A 105 -0.01 -6.76 10.72
C ARG A 105 0.67 -5.53 11.31
N LEU A 106 0.21 -5.13 12.49
CA LEU A 106 0.76 -4.03 13.26
C LEU A 106 1.95 -4.53 14.10
N VAL A 107 3.04 -3.76 14.10
CA VAL A 107 4.22 -4.04 14.93
C VAL A 107 4.64 -2.77 15.66
N LEU A 108 5.35 -2.95 16.77
CA LEU A 108 6.08 -1.89 17.46
C LEU A 108 7.55 -2.01 17.10
N TRP A 109 8.20 -0.92 16.69
CA TRP A 109 9.58 -0.93 16.17
C TRP A 109 10.43 0.18 16.80
N THR A 110 11.67 -0.15 17.15
CA THR A 110 12.66 0.78 17.72
C THR A 110 14.07 0.48 17.20
N LEU A 111 14.89 1.52 17.03
CA LEU A 111 16.34 1.38 16.82
C LEU A 111 17.15 1.49 18.13
N ASN A 112 16.50 1.79 19.26
CA ASN A 112 17.18 1.93 20.53
C ASN A 112 17.44 0.55 21.17
N ASP A 113 18.71 0.18 21.27
CA ASP A 113 19.12 -1.12 21.82
C ASP A 113 18.82 -1.31 23.30
N SER A 114 18.56 -0.24 24.05
CA SER A 114 18.12 -0.32 25.45
C SER A 114 16.61 -0.61 25.58
N LEU A 115 15.84 -0.49 24.50
CA LEU A 115 14.40 -0.74 24.51
C LEU A 115 14.04 -2.14 24.03
N VAL A 116 13.03 -2.72 24.67
CA VAL A 116 12.36 -3.94 24.21
C VAL A 116 10.99 -3.51 23.68
N PRO A 117 10.64 -3.77 22.41
CA PRO A 117 9.45 -3.23 21.76
C PRO A 117 8.17 -3.97 22.18
N VAL A 118 7.81 -3.89 23.45
CA VAL A 118 6.55 -4.39 24.02
C VAL A 118 5.66 -3.22 24.43
N ILE A 119 4.34 -3.43 24.51
CA ILE A 119 3.40 -2.34 24.77
C ILE A 119 3.68 -1.58 26.09
N ASP A 120 4.16 -2.27 27.12
CA ASP A 120 4.48 -1.66 28.42
C ASP A 120 5.69 -0.72 28.38
N VAL A 121 6.57 -0.88 27.38
CA VAL A 121 7.77 -0.03 27.25
C VAL A 121 7.40 1.44 27.01
N LEU A 122 6.20 1.71 26.48
CA LEU A 122 5.74 3.04 26.12
C LEU A 122 5.63 3.99 27.33
N GLU A 123 5.41 3.44 28.53
CA GLU A 123 5.36 4.22 29.78
C GLU A 123 6.75 4.52 30.35
N SER A 124 7.78 3.80 29.91
CA SER A 124 9.16 3.97 30.38
C SER A 124 9.64 5.42 30.24
N ASN A 125 10.42 5.87 31.22
CA ASN A 125 11.09 7.17 31.18
C ASN A 125 12.14 7.27 30.07
N GLN A 126 12.59 6.14 29.52
CA GLN A 126 13.50 6.08 28.37
C GLN A 126 12.78 6.40 27.05
N VAL A 127 11.45 6.29 27.00
CA VAL A 127 10.64 6.65 25.82
C VAL A 127 10.14 8.07 25.99
N LYS A 128 10.60 8.98 25.13
CA LYS A 128 10.22 10.39 25.07
C LYS A 128 9.31 10.70 23.90
N ALA A 129 9.48 9.99 22.79
CA ALA A 129 8.70 10.19 21.57
C ALA A 129 8.25 8.87 20.94
N ILE A 130 6.96 8.75 20.65
CA ILE A 130 6.31 7.58 20.07
C ILE A 130 5.63 7.98 18.77
N ALA A 131 6.06 7.42 17.63
CA ALA A 131 5.43 7.68 16.34
C ALA A 131 4.20 6.79 16.10
N ILE A 132 3.05 7.40 15.82
CA ILE A 132 1.83 6.73 15.37
C ILE A 132 1.27 7.49 14.16
N SER A 133 1.09 6.81 13.03
CA SER A 133 0.47 7.47 11.86
C SER A 133 -0.90 8.04 12.23
N ASN A 134 -1.29 9.20 11.69
CA ASN A 134 -2.49 9.92 12.13
C ASN A 134 -3.77 9.08 11.95
N PRO A 135 -4.47 8.71 13.05
CA PRO A 135 -5.61 7.79 13.00
C PRO A 135 -6.83 8.35 12.25
N LYS A 136 -6.87 9.66 11.97
CA LYS A 136 -7.95 10.27 11.19
C LYS A 136 -7.97 9.83 9.73
N HIS A 137 -6.84 9.40 9.19
CA HIS A 137 -6.74 9.03 7.77
C HIS A 137 -5.79 7.86 7.47
N ALA A 138 -5.06 7.35 8.47
CA ALA A 138 -4.18 6.19 8.33
C ALA A 138 -4.74 4.98 9.10
N PRO A 139 -5.08 3.87 8.41
CA PRO A 139 -5.63 2.67 9.06
C PRO A 139 -4.71 2.04 10.12
N TYR A 140 -3.40 2.04 9.89
CA TYR A 140 -2.41 1.60 10.88
C TYR A 140 -2.39 2.50 12.12
N GLY A 141 -2.68 3.80 11.96
CA GLY A 141 -2.87 4.74 13.06
C GLY A 141 -4.08 4.40 13.90
N LYS A 142 -5.21 4.14 13.23
CA LYS A 142 -6.46 3.69 13.87
C LYS A 142 -6.23 2.39 14.65
N ALA A 143 -5.52 1.42 14.07
CA ALA A 143 -5.17 0.16 14.72
C ALA A 143 -4.23 0.34 15.93
N ALA A 144 -3.22 1.20 15.83
CA ALA A 144 -2.33 1.53 16.94
C ALA A 144 -3.09 2.19 18.09
N PHE A 145 -3.97 3.14 17.79
CA PHE A 145 -4.79 3.81 18.80
C PHE A 145 -5.80 2.87 19.45
N GLN A 146 -6.43 1.97 18.69
CA GLN A 146 -7.26 0.88 19.23
C GLN A 146 -6.46 -0.01 20.20
N SER A 147 -5.22 -0.33 19.84
CA SER A 147 -4.33 -1.14 20.67
C SER A 147 -3.99 -0.43 21.98
N LEU A 148 -3.66 0.87 21.93
CA LEU A 148 -3.44 1.65 23.16
C LEU A 148 -4.66 1.63 24.09
N ASN A 149 -5.88 1.75 23.54
CA ASN A 149 -7.11 1.67 24.33
C ASN A 149 -7.30 0.27 24.94
N TYR A 150 -7.11 -0.78 24.14
CA TYR A 150 -7.23 -2.17 24.59
C TYR A 150 -6.33 -2.47 25.78
N TYR A 151 -5.07 -2.02 25.73
CA TYR A 151 -4.09 -2.20 26.80
C TYR A 151 -4.19 -1.17 27.93
N LYS A 152 -5.19 -0.27 27.91
CA LYS A 152 -5.35 0.83 28.88
C LYS A 152 -4.12 1.75 28.96
N LYS A 153 -3.42 1.90 27.82
CA LYS A 153 -2.23 2.74 27.62
C LYS A 153 -2.55 4.09 26.96
N ASN A 154 -3.81 4.38 26.67
CA ASN A 154 -4.25 5.69 26.20
C ASN A 154 -4.44 6.66 27.39
N ASN A 155 -3.35 6.98 28.09
CA ASN A 155 -3.32 7.87 29.24
C ASN A 155 -2.47 9.12 28.96
N ASP A 156 -2.57 10.15 29.80
CA ASP A 156 -1.86 11.43 29.62
C ASP A 156 -0.34 11.28 29.46
N THR A 157 0.25 10.30 30.15
CA THR A 157 1.70 10.03 30.08
C THR A 157 2.11 9.61 28.67
N ILE A 158 1.35 8.70 28.04
CA ILE A 158 1.63 8.25 26.68
C ILE A 158 1.19 9.30 25.67
N LEU A 159 0.01 9.91 25.83
CA LEU A 159 -0.53 10.92 24.92
C LEU A 159 0.43 12.10 24.72
N LYS A 160 1.12 12.54 25.78
CA LYS A 160 2.14 13.61 25.71
C LYS A 160 3.40 13.24 24.92
N LYS A 161 3.66 11.95 24.73
CA LYS A 161 4.82 11.42 23.97
C LYS A 161 4.47 11.16 22.50
N LEU A 162 3.18 11.19 22.13
CA LEU A 162 2.76 10.82 20.79
C LEU A 162 3.13 11.90 19.76
N ILE A 163 3.75 11.46 18.69
CA ILE A 163 3.93 12.21 17.46
C ILE A 163 3.02 11.57 16.42
N TRP A 164 2.38 12.41 15.61
CA TRP A 164 1.39 12.01 14.62
C TRP A 164 1.88 12.20 13.18
N PRO A 165 2.85 11.40 12.70
CA PRO A 165 3.19 11.40 11.29
C PRO A 165 1.96 11.14 10.42
N GLU A 166 2.01 11.57 9.17
CA GLU A 166 0.85 11.46 8.29
C GLU A 166 0.48 10.02 7.96
N ASN A 167 1.48 9.15 7.82
CA ASN A 167 1.31 7.81 7.29
C ASN A 167 2.45 6.87 7.75
N VAL A 168 2.39 5.60 7.35
CA VAL A 168 3.34 4.58 7.83
C VAL A 168 4.76 4.85 7.34
N SER A 169 4.96 5.33 6.12
CA SER A 169 6.31 5.66 5.61
C SER A 169 6.94 6.80 6.42
N GLN A 170 6.16 7.79 6.89
CA GLN A 170 6.68 8.82 7.79
C GLN A 170 6.98 8.29 9.20
N VAL A 171 6.17 7.38 9.74
CA VAL A 171 6.52 6.67 11.00
C VAL A 171 7.86 5.95 10.83
N ASN A 172 8.03 5.22 9.73
CA ASN A 172 9.26 4.50 9.45
C ASN A 172 10.46 5.45 9.38
N HIS A 173 10.30 6.59 8.70
CA HIS A 173 11.34 7.60 8.64
C HIS A 173 11.73 8.12 10.02
N PHE A 174 10.75 8.43 10.88
CA PHE A 174 11.02 8.99 12.22
C PHE A 174 11.71 7.99 13.15
N VAL A 175 11.34 6.71 13.08
CA VAL A 175 12.05 5.66 13.84
C VAL A 175 13.46 5.46 13.27
N TYR A 176 13.60 5.43 11.94
CA TYR A 176 14.88 5.18 11.29
C TYR A 176 15.89 6.32 11.49
N SER A 177 15.43 7.58 11.49
CA SER A 177 16.26 8.76 11.75
C SER A 177 16.58 8.97 13.24
N GLY A 178 15.95 8.21 14.14
CA GLY A 178 16.03 8.45 15.58
C GLY A 178 15.26 9.69 16.06
N SER A 179 14.40 10.28 15.21
CA SER A 179 13.51 11.38 15.61
C SER A 179 12.42 10.94 16.59
N THR A 180 12.13 9.63 16.64
CA THR A 180 11.31 9.00 17.69
C THR A 180 12.01 7.77 18.23
N ASP A 181 11.83 7.50 19.53
CA ASP A 181 12.44 6.34 20.19
C ASP A 181 11.82 5.03 19.72
N ILE A 182 10.52 5.06 19.41
CA ILE A 182 9.73 3.88 19.06
C ILE A 182 8.53 4.28 18.22
N GLY A 183 8.01 3.38 17.38
CA GLY A 183 6.86 3.67 16.55
C GLY A 183 6.02 2.45 16.20
N PHE A 184 4.72 2.68 16.00
CA PHE A 184 3.79 1.67 15.51
C PHE A 184 3.77 1.67 13.97
N THR A 185 4.20 0.57 13.37
CA THR A 185 4.35 0.47 11.91
C THR A 185 3.81 -0.86 11.35
N SER A 186 3.91 -1.07 10.04
CA SER A 186 3.53 -2.31 9.39
C SER A 186 4.64 -3.36 9.46
N LYS A 187 4.25 -4.63 9.65
CA LYS A 187 5.18 -5.76 9.58
C LYS A 187 5.91 -5.82 8.23
N SER A 188 5.21 -5.46 7.16
CA SER A 188 5.77 -5.29 5.82
C SER A 188 6.94 -4.32 5.78
N SER A 189 6.91 -3.25 6.56
CA SER A 189 8.01 -2.30 6.65
C SER A 189 9.26 -2.93 7.24
N VAL A 190 9.15 -3.54 8.42
CA VAL A 190 10.30 -4.12 9.14
C VAL A 190 10.83 -5.41 8.52
N LEU A 191 10.05 -6.07 7.64
CA LEU A 191 10.48 -7.21 6.84
C LEU A 191 10.95 -6.82 5.43
N SER A 192 10.89 -5.54 5.06
CA SER A 192 11.34 -5.10 3.74
C SER A 192 12.86 -5.25 3.59
N PRO A 193 13.39 -5.51 2.38
CA PRO A 193 14.83 -5.57 2.17
C PRO A 193 15.60 -4.32 2.64
N LYS A 194 14.94 -3.15 2.63
CA LYS A 194 15.53 -1.87 3.05
C LYS A 194 15.68 -1.75 4.58
N LEU A 195 14.79 -2.36 5.36
CA LEU A 195 14.73 -2.18 6.83
C LEU A 195 14.94 -3.48 7.63
N MET A 196 14.97 -4.64 6.97
CA MET A 196 15.18 -5.92 7.62
C MET A 196 16.51 -5.92 8.40
N GLY A 197 16.45 -6.37 9.66
CA GLY A 197 17.60 -6.39 10.56
C GLY A 197 17.99 -5.02 11.12
N LYS A 198 17.23 -3.96 10.86
CA LYS A 198 17.44 -2.64 11.47
C LYS A 198 16.62 -2.53 12.75
N GLY A 199 17.28 -2.57 13.90
CA GLY A 199 16.65 -2.45 15.21
C GLY A 199 15.80 -3.66 15.60
N LYS A 200 14.92 -3.45 16.57
CA LYS A 200 14.09 -4.48 17.20
C LYS A 200 12.63 -4.17 17.02
N TRP A 201 11.83 -5.20 16.71
CA TRP A 201 10.38 -5.07 16.62
C TRP A 201 9.67 -6.25 17.27
N ALA A 202 8.42 -6.05 17.68
CA ALA A 202 7.53 -7.12 18.08
C ALA A 202 6.14 -6.93 17.48
N ASP A 203 5.43 -8.04 17.29
CA ASP A 203 4.02 -8.02 16.89
C ASP A 203 3.15 -7.43 18.01
N ILE A 204 2.18 -6.60 17.61
CA ILE A 204 1.06 -6.25 18.47
C ILE A 204 0.00 -7.35 18.34
N ASP A 205 -0.60 -7.75 19.47
CA ASP A 205 -1.65 -8.78 19.48
C ASP A 205 -2.80 -8.38 18.54
N PRO A 206 -3.15 -9.19 17.53
CA PRO A 206 -4.26 -8.88 16.63
C PRO A 206 -5.61 -8.72 17.32
N LYS A 207 -5.78 -9.20 18.57
CA LYS A 207 -6.99 -8.97 19.38
C LYS A 207 -7.15 -7.52 19.84
N SER A 208 -6.07 -6.72 19.85
CA SER A 208 -6.12 -5.36 20.39
C SER A 208 -6.65 -4.32 19.41
N HIS A 209 -6.95 -4.71 18.16
CA HIS A 209 -7.45 -3.81 17.13
C HIS A 209 -8.31 -4.55 16.10
N GLN A 210 -9.04 -3.81 15.27
CA GLN A 210 -9.77 -4.39 14.16
C GLN A 210 -8.80 -4.90 13.07
N PRO A 211 -9.14 -5.96 12.32
CA PRO A 211 -8.28 -6.48 11.26
C PRO A 211 -7.93 -5.41 10.21
N ILE A 212 -6.65 -5.31 9.86
CA ILE A 212 -6.14 -4.32 8.89
C ILE A 212 -6.29 -4.90 7.47
N LYS A 213 -7.51 -4.93 6.97
CA LYS A 213 -7.87 -5.53 5.66
C LYS A 213 -7.31 -4.70 4.51
N GLN A 214 -6.33 -5.23 3.80
CA GLN A 214 -5.82 -4.60 2.58
C GLN A 214 -6.80 -4.82 1.44
N SER A 215 -7.17 -3.76 0.73
CA SER A 215 -8.13 -3.87 -0.36
C SER A 215 -7.75 -3.06 -1.58
N LEU A 216 -8.31 -3.46 -2.72
CA LEU A 216 -8.01 -2.89 -4.03
C LEU A 216 -9.30 -2.62 -4.80
N VAL A 217 -9.31 -1.50 -5.53
CA VAL A 217 -10.33 -1.13 -6.52
C VAL A 217 -9.67 -0.58 -7.78
N VAL A 218 -10.36 -0.75 -8.91
CA VAL A 218 -10.05 -0.09 -10.18
C VAL A 218 -10.88 1.19 -10.29
N ILE A 219 -10.24 2.30 -10.63
CA ILE A 219 -10.89 3.61 -10.75
C ILE A 219 -11.66 3.67 -12.07
N LYS A 220 -12.92 4.14 -12.01
CA LYS A 220 -13.86 4.06 -13.14
C LYS A 220 -13.40 4.77 -14.41
N ASN A 221 -12.71 5.89 -14.27
CA ASN A 221 -12.26 6.72 -15.39
C ASN A 221 -10.84 6.37 -15.88
N THR A 222 -10.29 5.22 -15.49
CA THR A 222 -8.99 4.76 -16.00
C THR A 222 -9.05 4.54 -17.50
N ILE A 223 -8.03 5.04 -18.22
CA ILE A 223 -7.79 4.69 -19.62
C ILE A 223 -7.03 3.35 -19.75
N ASN A 224 -6.54 2.81 -18.64
CA ASN A 224 -5.70 1.61 -18.55
C ASN A 224 -6.49 0.38 -18.08
N ILE A 225 -7.78 0.29 -18.39
CA ILE A 225 -8.71 -0.69 -17.81
C ILE A 225 -8.24 -2.15 -17.98
N ALA A 226 -7.68 -2.50 -19.15
CA ALA A 226 -7.17 -3.84 -19.41
C ALA A 226 -5.96 -4.18 -18.52
N ALA A 227 -5.02 -3.24 -18.36
CA ALA A 227 -3.87 -3.39 -17.48
C ALA A 227 -4.28 -3.45 -16.01
N ALA A 228 -5.24 -2.61 -15.60
CA ALA A 228 -5.77 -2.58 -14.24
C ALA A 228 -6.45 -3.91 -13.86
N ASN A 229 -7.27 -4.47 -14.75
CA ASN A 229 -7.91 -5.77 -14.53
C ASN A 229 -6.88 -6.91 -14.44
N ARG A 230 -5.84 -6.91 -15.28
CA ARG A 230 -4.74 -7.88 -15.17
C ARG A 230 -3.99 -7.76 -13.85
N PHE A 231 -3.74 -6.55 -13.35
CA PHE A 231 -3.11 -6.36 -12.04
C PHE A 231 -4.03 -6.83 -10.90
N LYS A 232 -5.34 -6.55 -11.00
CA LYS A 232 -6.37 -7.02 -10.07
C LYS A 232 -6.42 -8.56 -9.99
N GLU A 233 -6.29 -9.25 -11.11
CA GLU A 233 -6.18 -10.72 -11.14
C GLU A 233 -4.84 -11.20 -10.58
N PHE A 234 -3.75 -10.51 -10.91
CA PHE A 234 -2.42 -10.85 -10.44
C PHE A 234 -2.29 -10.75 -8.92
N ILE A 235 -2.81 -9.70 -8.27
CA ILE A 235 -2.62 -9.47 -6.83
C ILE A 235 -3.23 -10.57 -5.95
N VAL A 236 -4.21 -11.31 -6.46
CA VAL A 236 -4.85 -12.45 -5.79
C VAL A 236 -4.29 -13.81 -6.24
N SER A 237 -3.31 -13.83 -7.14
CA SER A 237 -2.65 -15.06 -7.61
C SER A 237 -1.74 -15.67 -6.54
N GLU A 238 -1.47 -16.97 -6.64
CA GLU A 238 -0.55 -17.67 -5.72
C GLU A 238 0.86 -17.05 -5.70
N LYS A 239 1.33 -16.53 -6.84
CA LYS A 239 2.61 -15.84 -6.92
C LYS A 239 2.62 -14.54 -6.12
N ALA A 240 1.56 -13.73 -6.24
CA ALA A 240 1.42 -12.51 -5.45
C ALA A 240 1.22 -12.82 -3.96
N LYS A 241 0.46 -13.87 -3.62
CA LYS A 241 0.29 -14.33 -2.24
C LYS A 241 1.62 -14.72 -1.61
N ALA A 242 2.49 -15.43 -2.34
CA ALA A 242 3.82 -15.77 -1.85
C ALA A 242 4.66 -14.52 -1.54
N ILE A 243 4.62 -13.51 -2.40
CA ILE A 243 5.27 -12.20 -2.16
C ILE A 243 4.66 -11.53 -0.93
N LEU A 244 3.33 -11.43 -0.83
CA LEU A 244 2.65 -10.86 0.34
C LEU A 244 3.04 -11.55 1.66
N ASN A 245 3.08 -12.88 1.67
CA ASN A 245 3.44 -13.66 2.85
C ASN A 245 4.90 -13.43 3.27
N LYS A 246 5.84 -13.25 2.31
CA LYS A 246 7.24 -12.88 2.58
C LYS A 246 7.35 -11.54 3.33
N PHE A 247 6.46 -10.59 3.05
CA PHE A 247 6.36 -9.31 3.77
C PHE A 247 5.48 -9.38 5.03
N GLY A 248 5.04 -10.56 5.45
CA GLY A 248 4.30 -10.77 6.69
C GLY A 248 2.82 -10.40 6.64
N TYR A 249 2.24 -10.26 5.44
CA TYR A 249 0.78 -10.24 5.28
C TYR A 249 0.19 -11.64 5.49
N ILE A 250 -1.10 -11.68 5.81
CA ILE A 250 -1.89 -12.93 5.88
C ILE A 250 -2.78 -12.98 4.64
N THR A 251 -2.62 -14.01 3.82
CA THR A 251 -3.40 -14.26 2.60
C THR A 251 -4.34 -15.46 2.80
N PHE A 252 -5.32 -15.63 1.90
CA PHE A 252 -6.36 -16.66 1.95
C PHE A 252 -6.63 -17.24 0.56
#